data_AF-U2DY15-F1
#
_entry.id   AF-U2DY15-F1
#
_cell.length_a   1.000
_cell.length_b   1.000
_cell.length_c   1.000
_cell.angle_alpha   90.00
_cell.angle_beta   90.00
_cell.angle_gamma   90.00
#
_symmetry.space_group_name_H-M   'P 1'
#
loop_
_entity.id
_entity.type
_entity.pdbx_description
1 polymer ?
#
loop_
_entity_poly.entity_id
_entity_poly.type
_entity_poly.pdbx_seq_one_letter_code
_entity_poly.pdbx_strand_id
1 'polypeptide(L)'
;MKKIVPIIFTFISISIYPQEYQKDSLSTKYLQKHQRALRSPLYQITHAGIPLIIIGALNYDKDKDFRVIRNSYIPHFRYHYDDYLQYSPGMVMLGLKASGVEGRSSWSRMLVSDIFSAGIMAATVNTLKYSFRKPRPDGSSNNSFPSGHTATAFMFATMLHNEYGTTRSPLYSVLGYSLGTATAISRQLNNKHWFSDVLTGAGIGIVSTQLGYYLAGLIFREKGFIRPLLKGEPDIEGRTYASLGIQMGYTVGRNRIHLPEHIDIVGQGGATSSLSAAWFFTPHWGIGGKFTVAQTSPQIHTKRFFDTQPEAEKMIESFEARAISYISSVGGIHYNAKILPGVYAGGSAMAGIGYPRNYHINIRYKNQEHTEPLLHCNSHIIPNLDVTAHFMRITGKNAGLKLFVNYNLSIGKSDYIYYPLQKGKNVEPKTGVHRFTLHNFSIGAEVSALFRK
;
A
#
# COMPACT_ATOMS: atom_id res chain seq x y z
N MET A 1 -9.42 19.10 -6.00
CA MET A 1 -10.20 18.99 -4.74
C MET A 1 -11.68 18.60 -4.90
N LYS A 2 -12.33 18.59 -6.09
CA LYS A 2 -13.75 18.15 -6.23
C LYS A 2 -14.00 16.79 -6.92
N LYS A 3 -12.97 16.05 -7.35
CA LYS A 3 -13.13 14.80 -8.13
C LYS A 3 -12.50 13.54 -7.52
N ILE A 4 -11.97 13.61 -6.31
CA ILE A 4 -11.30 12.46 -5.65
C ILE A 4 -12.22 11.76 -4.63
N VAL A 5 -13.16 12.49 -4.04
CA VAL A 5 -14.13 11.99 -3.06
C VAL A 5 -15.16 10.98 -3.61
N PRO A 6 -15.63 11.05 -4.88
CA PRO A 6 -16.63 10.10 -5.37
C PRO A 6 -16.09 8.68 -5.64
N ILE A 7 -14.77 8.51 -5.78
CA ILE A 7 -14.15 7.26 -6.25
C ILE A 7 -14.10 6.20 -5.13
N ILE A 8 -14.14 6.62 -3.87
CA ILE A 8 -14.15 5.74 -2.69
C ILE A 8 -15.55 5.14 -2.45
N PHE A 9 -16.62 5.80 -2.89
CA PHE A 9 -18.00 5.30 -2.71
C PHE A 9 -18.36 4.16 -3.67
N THR A 10 -17.74 4.08 -4.85
CA THR A 10 -17.98 2.98 -5.81
C THR A 10 -17.38 1.64 -5.36
N PHE A 11 -16.45 1.66 -4.41
CA PHE A 11 -15.90 0.45 -3.77
C PHE A 11 -16.93 -0.28 -2.89
N ILE A 12 -18.03 0.38 -2.51
CA ILE A 12 -18.99 -0.12 -1.51
C ILE A 12 -20.12 -0.95 -2.14
N SER A 13 -20.29 -0.95 -3.46
CA SER A 13 -21.50 -1.53 -4.07
C SER A 13 -21.42 -3.02 -4.42
N ILE A 14 -20.26 -3.68 -4.45
CA ILE A 14 -20.19 -5.04 -5.03
C ILE A 14 -19.22 -5.94 -4.29
N SER A 15 -19.65 -6.46 -3.14
CA SER A 15 -19.16 -7.70 -2.53
C SER A 15 -20.08 -8.05 -1.38
N ILE A 16 -21.27 -8.59 -1.63
CA ILE A 16 -22.18 -9.06 -0.57
C ILE A 16 -22.44 -10.54 -0.80
N TYR A 17 -21.58 -11.47 -0.37
CA TYR A 17 -22.03 -12.86 -0.24
C TYR A 17 -23.20 -12.89 0.75
N PRO A 18 -24.43 -13.25 0.36
CA PRO A 18 -25.50 -13.47 1.31
C PRO A 18 -25.54 -14.95 1.66
N GLN A 19 -25.55 -15.23 2.96
CA GLN A 19 -25.97 -16.51 3.53
C GLN A 19 -27.50 -16.60 3.48
N GLU A 20 -28.05 -17.81 3.53
CA GLU A 20 -29.50 -18.04 3.66
C GLU A 20 -30.02 -17.37 4.93
N TYR A 21 -30.96 -16.44 4.78
CA TYR A 21 -31.68 -15.82 5.89
C TYR A 21 -33.15 -16.23 5.83
N GLN A 22 -33.75 -16.34 7.01
CA GLN A 22 -35.08 -16.87 7.23
C GLN A 22 -36.15 -16.05 6.49
N LYS A 23 -37.00 -16.80 5.79
CA LYS A 23 -38.10 -16.50 4.86
C LYS A 23 -38.77 -15.13 4.97
N ASP A 24 -38.51 -14.29 3.97
CA ASP A 24 -39.50 -13.33 3.46
C ASP A 24 -39.51 -13.33 1.92
N SER A 25 -40.71 -13.30 1.31
CA SER A 25 -40.94 -13.75 -0.09
C SER A 25 -40.42 -12.79 -1.17
N LEU A 26 -40.21 -11.52 -0.83
CA LEU A 26 -39.72 -10.48 -1.75
C LEU A 26 -38.20 -10.28 -1.71
N SER A 27 -37.55 -10.49 -0.55
CA SER A 27 -36.08 -10.35 -0.43
C SER A 27 -35.33 -11.55 -1.03
N THR A 28 -35.97 -12.72 -1.06
CA THR A 28 -35.41 -14.00 -1.53
C THR A 28 -35.01 -13.98 -3.01
N LYS A 29 -35.83 -13.42 -3.93
CA LYS A 29 -35.46 -13.36 -5.36
C LYS A 29 -34.25 -12.45 -5.63
N TYR A 30 -34.18 -11.30 -4.96
CA TYR A 30 -33.04 -10.37 -5.11
C TYR A 30 -31.77 -10.93 -4.48
N LEU A 31 -31.86 -11.50 -3.27
CA LEU A 31 -30.75 -12.18 -2.60
C LEU A 31 -30.23 -13.38 -3.40
N GLN A 32 -31.11 -14.17 -4.01
CA GLN A 32 -30.75 -15.34 -4.81
C GLN A 32 -30.10 -14.97 -6.15
N LYS A 33 -30.59 -13.91 -6.82
CA LYS A 33 -29.94 -13.35 -8.02
C LYS A 33 -28.56 -12.78 -7.70
N HIS A 34 -28.42 -12.10 -6.55
CA HIS A 34 -27.16 -11.57 -6.05
C HIS A 34 -26.17 -12.68 -5.65
N GLN A 35 -26.64 -13.73 -4.96
CA GLN A 35 -25.88 -14.94 -4.63
C GLN A 35 -25.33 -15.63 -5.88
N ARG A 36 -26.17 -15.77 -6.92
CA ARG A 36 -25.78 -16.40 -8.18
C ARG A 36 -24.72 -15.59 -8.92
N ALA A 37 -24.83 -14.25 -8.90
CA ALA A 37 -23.82 -13.37 -9.49
C ALA A 37 -22.45 -13.49 -8.78
N LEU A 38 -22.44 -13.57 -7.45
CA LEU A 38 -21.20 -13.66 -6.67
C LEU A 38 -20.56 -15.04 -6.65
N ARG A 39 -21.34 -16.09 -6.91
CA ARG A 39 -20.81 -17.45 -7.11
C ARG A 39 -20.42 -17.70 -8.56
N SER A 40 -20.64 -16.75 -9.47
CA SER A 40 -20.28 -16.92 -10.88
C SER A 40 -18.76 -17.03 -11.03
N PRO A 41 -18.27 -17.90 -11.94
CA PRO A 41 -16.84 -17.98 -12.25
C PRO A 41 -16.25 -16.62 -12.63
N LEU A 42 -17.00 -15.82 -13.39
CA LEU A 42 -16.61 -14.48 -13.79
C LEU A 42 -16.31 -13.60 -12.57
N TYR A 43 -17.20 -13.56 -11.58
CA TYR A 43 -16.97 -12.78 -10.37
C TYR A 43 -15.75 -13.28 -9.57
N GLN A 44 -15.58 -14.59 -9.42
CA GLN A 44 -14.41 -15.16 -8.74
C GLN A 44 -13.11 -14.74 -9.42
N ILE A 45 -13.11 -14.67 -10.75
CA ILE A 45 -11.96 -14.23 -11.54
C ILE A 45 -11.69 -12.74 -11.38
N THR A 46 -12.73 -11.91 -11.38
CA THR A 46 -12.56 -10.46 -11.55
C THR A 46 -12.51 -9.67 -10.24
N HIS A 47 -13.10 -10.17 -9.15
CA HIS A 47 -13.42 -9.36 -7.97
C HIS A 47 -12.22 -8.67 -7.30
N ALA A 48 -11.05 -9.30 -7.30
CA ALA A 48 -9.85 -8.72 -6.67
C ALA A 48 -8.94 -7.98 -7.67
N GLY A 49 -8.79 -8.49 -8.90
CA GLY A 49 -7.81 -7.95 -9.84
C GLY A 49 -8.32 -6.84 -10.76
N ILE A 50 -9.59 -6.87 -11.19
CA ILE A 50 -10.15 -5.81 -12.07
C ILE A 50 -10.18 -4.44 -11.38
N PRO A 51 -10.57 -4.31 -10.09
CA PRO A 51 -10.50 -3.02 -9.40
C PRO A 51 -9.09 -2.43 -9.41
N LEU A 52 -8.04 -3.25 -9.20
CA LEU A 52 -6.65 -2.78 -9.25
C LEU A 52 -6.25 -2.27 -10.64
N ILE A 53 -6.69 -2.94 -11.71
CA ILE A 53 -6.49 -2.50 -13.08
C ILE A 53 -7.17 -1.15 -13.33
N ILE A 54 -8.43 -1.00 -12.89
CA ILE A 54 -9.17 0.26 -13.05
C ILE A 54 -8.49 1.39 -12.29
N ILE A 55 -8.06 1.16 -11.04
CA ILE A 55 -7.35 2.18 -10.24
C ILE A 55 -6.01 2.53 -10.90
N GLY A 56 -5.28 1.54 -11.42
CA GLY A 56 -4.08 1.78 -12.21
C GLY A 56 -4.37 2.71 -13.39
N ALA A 57 -5.38 2.39 -14.20
CA ALA A 57 -5.80 3.21 -15.34
C ALA A 57 -6.20 4.65 -14.94
N LEU A 58 -6.97 4.81 -13.85
CA LEU A 58 -7.39 6.11 -13.33
C LEU A 58 -6.23 6.98 -12.81
N ASN A 59 -5.08 6.37 -12.49
CA ASN A 59 -3.90 7.08 -12.02
C ASN A 59 -2.80 7.19 -13.09
N TYR A 60 -3.06 6.74 -14.32
CA TYR A 60 -2.09 6.77 -15.41
C TYR A 60 -1.52 8.18 -15.67
N ASP A 61 -2.36 9.21 -15.63
CA ASP A 61 -1.93 10.60 -15.88
C ASP A 61 -1.18 11.24 -14.70
N LYS A 62 -1.24 10.63 -13.51
CA LYS A 62 -0.63 11.18 -12.28
C LYS A 62 0.75 10.62 -11.98
N ASP A 63 1.27 9.75 -12.85
CA ASP A 63 2.52 9.02 -12.62
C ASP A 63 3.76 9.93 -12.47
N LYS A 64 3.78 11.06 -13.16
CA LYS A 64 4.88 12.04 -13.09
C LYS A 64 5.02 12.63 -11.68
N ASP A 65 3.90 12.87 -11.00
CA ASP A 65 3.88 13.39 -9.63
C ASP A 65 4.55 12.39 -8.68
N PHE A 66 4.27 11.09 -8.82
CA PHE A 66 4.88 10.03 -8.01
C PHE A 66 6.40 9.89 -8.26
N ARG A 67 6.87 10.07 -9.50
CA ARG A 67 8.32 10.02 -9.81
C ARG A 67 9.05 11.21 -9.23
N VAL A 68 8.49 12.42 -9.34
CA VAL A 68 9.08 13.63 -8.76
C VAL A 68 9.24 13.42 -7.25
N ILE A 69 8.17 12.98 -6.59
CA ILE A 69 8.15 12.61 -5.17
C ILE A 69 9.30 11.62 -4.85
N ARG A 70 9.39 10.46 -5.53
CA ARG A 70 10.46 9.47 -5.26
C ARG A 70 11.88 10.00 -5.54
N ASN A 71 12.11 10.68 -6.68
CA ASN A 71 13.42 11.25 -7.03
C ASN A 71 13.93 12.22 -5.98
N SER A 72 13.03 13.02 -5.40
CA SER A 72 13.36 13.95 -4.31
C SER A 72 13.80 13.26 -3.02
N TYR A 73 13.59 11.94 -2.90
CA TYR A 73 13.78 11.22 -1.65
C TYR A 73 14.86 10.15 -1.64
N ILE A 74 14.86 9.30 -2.66
CA ILE A 74 15.82 8.20 -2.80
C ILE A 74 16.39 8.23 -4.22
N PRO A 75 17.18 9.26 -4.55
CA PRO A 75 17.71 9.46 -5.90
C PRO A 75 18.66 8.32 -6.32
N HIS A 76 19.33 7.69 -5.35
CA HIS A 76 20.31 6.63 -5.56
C HIS A 76 19.79 5.21 -5.29
N PHE A 77 18.47 5.01 -5.08
CA PHE A 77 17.92 3.67 -4.88
C PHE A 77 18.00 2.87 -6.19
N ARG A 78 18.98 1.99 -6.29
CA ARG A 78 19.20 1.10 -7.44
C ARG A 78 19.70 -0.24 -6.93
N TYR A 79 18.77 -1.12 -6.58
CA TYR A 79 19.08 -2.47 -6.16
C TYR A 79 18.40 -3.48 -7.09
N HIS A 80 19.02 -4.64 -7.31
CA HIS A 80 18.52 -5.69 -8.22
C HIS A 80 17.82 -6.85 -7.49
N TYR A 81 17.65 -6.76 -6.16
CA TYR A 81 17.04 -7.87 -5.40
C TYR A 81 15.58 -8.13 -5.81
N ASP A 82 14.89 -7.12 -6.33
CA ASP A 82 13.53 -7.17 -6.85
C ASP A 82 13.39 -8.05 -8.10
N ASP A 83 14.47 -8.20 -8.88
CA ASP A 83 14.51 -9.10 -10.04
C ASP A 83 14.37 -10.58 -9.60
N TYR A 84 14.78 -10.89 -8.35
CA TYR A 84 14.65 -12.22 -7.74
C TYR A 84 13.42 -12.34 -6.83
N LEU A 85 13.11 -11.29 -6.05
CA LEU A 85 12.05 -11.30 -5.05
C LEU A 85 10.67 -11.60 -5.65
N GLN A 86 10.44 -11.25 -6.92
CA GLN A 86 9.21 -11.55 -7.64
C GLN A 86 8.84 -13.05 -7.67
N TYR A 87 9.84 -13.94 -7.62
CA TYR A 87 9.64 -15.39 -7.65
C TYR A 87 9.45 -16.00 -6.26
N SER A 88 9.73 -15.23 -5.20
CA SER A 88 9.72 -15.74 -3.83
C SER A 88 8.39 -16.36 -3.39
N PRO A 89 7.18 -15.83 -3.72
CA PRO A 89 5.94 -16.51 -3.35
C PRO A 89 5.80 -17.87 -4.03
N GLY A 90 6.28 -17.99 -5.28
CA GLY A 90 6.26 -19.22 -6.06
C GLY A 90 7.25 -20.25 -5.53
N MET A 91 8.45 -19.81 -5.15
CA MET A 91 9.45 -20.67 -4.49
C MET A 91 8.91 -21.21 -3.16
N VAL A 92 8.25 -20.38 -2.35
CA VAL A 92 7.59 -20.82 -1.11
C VAL A 92 6.50 -21.85 -1.43
N MET A 93 5.64 -21.58 -2.42
CA MET A 93 4.57 -22.50 -2.81
C MET A 93 5.11 -23.87 -3.26
N LEU A 94 6.05 -23.88 -4.20
CA LEU A 94 6.64 -25.12 -4.73
C LEU A 94 7.47 -25.85 -3.67
N GLY A 95 8.21 -25.10 -2.84
CA GLY A 95 8.98 -25.65 -1.72
C GLY A 95 8.07 -26.33 -0.70
N LEU A 96 6.95 -25.71 -0.31
CA LEU A 96 5.96 -26.34 0.57
C LEU A 96 5.42 -27.63 -0.03
N LYS A 97 5.12 -27.64 -1.35
CA LYS A 97 4.61 -28.83 -2.05
C LYS A 97 5.65 -29.95 -2.11
N ALA A 98 6.90 -29.61 -2.41
CA ALA A 98 8.04 -30.54 -2.46
C ALA A 98 8.37 -31.13 -1.10
N SER A 99 8.25 -30.34 -0.03
CA SER A 99 8.41 -30.79 1.36
C SER A 99 7.22 -31.60 1.89
N GLY A 100 6.27 -32.00 1.04
CA GLY A 100 5.12 -32.83 1.42
C GLY A 100 3.97 -32.08 2.10
N VAL A 101 4.00 -30.74 2.17
CA VAL A 101 2.87 -29.97 2.69
C VAL A 101 1.75 -29.97 1.65
N GLU A 102 0.72 -30.77 1.91
CA GLU A 102 -0.43 -30.88 1.00
C GLU A 102 -1.17 -29.53 0.88
N GLY A 103 -1.16 -28.96 -0.32
CA GLY A 103 -2.00 -27.82 -0.69
C GLY A 103 -3.41 -28.25 -1.12
N ARG A 104 -4.09 -27.37 -1.86
CA ARG A 104 -5.42 -27.59 -2.41
C ARG A 104 -5.46 -28.69 -3.45
N SER A 105 -4.50 -28.70 -4.37
CA SER A 105 -4.56 -29.49 -5.61
C SER A 105 -3.51 -30.61 -5.65
N SER A 106 -3.64 -31.61 -6.53
CA SER A 106 -2.54 -32.53 -6.86
C SER A 106 -1.40 -31.80 -7.58
N TRP A 107 -0.20 -32.39 -7.62
CA TRP A 107 0.94 -31.83 -8.37
C TRP A 107 0.59 -31.53 -9.83
N SER A 108 -0.05 -32.47 -10.52
CA SER A 108 -0.45 -32.31 -11.92
C SER A 108 -1.45 -31.17 -12.11
N ARG A 109 -2.49 -31.10 -11.27
CA ARG A 109 -3.50 -30.05 -11.35
C ARG A 109 -2.93 -28.67 -11.03
N MET A 110 -2.06 -28.58 -10.03
CA MET A 110 -1.38 -27.34 -9.65
C MET A 110 -0.51 -26.85 -10.81
N LEU A 111 0.38 -27.69 -11.33
CA LEU A 111 1.29 -27.32 -12.42
C LEU A 111 0.54 -26.89 -13.69
N VAL A 112 -0.55 -27.59 -14.06
CA VAL A 112 -1.37 -27.16 -15.20
C VAL A 112 -2.01 -25.80 -14.94
N SER A 113 -2.53 -25.57 -13.73
CA SER A 113 -3.06 -24.25 -13.35
C SER A 113 -1.97 -23.17 -13.43
N ASP A 114 -0.75 -23.49 -13.00
CA ASP A 114 0.39 -22.59 -13.01
C ASP A 114 0.83 -22.22 -14.43
N ILE A 115 0.88 -23.21 -15.33
CA ILE A 115 1.22 -23.01 -16.75
C ILE A 115 0.18 -22.11 -17.43
N PHE A 116 -1.12 -22.36 -17.24
CA PHE A 116 -2.15 -21.50 -17.82
C PHE A 116 -2.07 -20.07 -17.27
N SER A 117 -1.89 -19.95 -15.96
CA SER A 117 -1.78 -18.64 -15.30
C SER A 117 -0.58 -17.85 -15.82
N ALA A 118 0.59 -18.49 -15.91
CA ALA A 118 1.81 -17.89 -16.41
C ALA A 118 1.69 -17.52 -17.90
N GLY A 119 1.11 -18.39 -18.72
CA GLY A 119 0.89 -18.13 -20.14
C GLY A 119 -0.03 -16.93 -20.37
N ILE A 120 -1.17 -16.87 -19.67
CA ILE A 120 -2.12 -15.75 -19.76
C ILE A 120 -1.47 -14.44 -19.29
N MET A 121 -0.78 -14.48 -18.15
CA MET A 121 -0.10 -13.32 -17.59
C MET A 121 0.98 -12.80 -18.57
N ALA A 122 1.84 -13.69 -19.06
CA ALA A 122 2.90 -13.34 -19.99
C ALA A 122 2.36 -12.80 -21.31
N ALA A 123 1.35 -13.44 -21.89
CA ALA A 123 0.70 -12.96 -23.11
C ALA A 123 0.10 -11.57 -22.92
N THR A 124 -0.63 -11.36 -21.83
CA THR A 124 -1.29 -10.08 -21.53
C THR A 124 -0.26 -8.96 -21.30
N VAL A 125 0.72 -9.19 -20.43
CA VAL A 125 1.75 -8.19 -20.09
C VAL A 125 2.58 -7.83 -21.32
N ASN A 126 3.05 -8.81 -22.09
CA ASN A 126 3.87 -8.54 -23.27
C ASN A 126 3.07 -7.79 -24.35
N THR A 127 1.83 -8.22 -24.62
CA THR A 127 0.95 -7.54 -25.59
C THR A 127 0.79 -6.06 -25.22
N LEU A 128 0.48 -5.77 -23.95
CA LEU A 128 0.31 -4.39 -23.48
C LEU A 128 1.62 -3.59 -23.55
N LYS A 129 2.76 -4.19 -23.16
CA LYS A 129 4.07 -3.53 -23.25
C LYS A 129 4.42 -3.09 -24.66
N TYR A 130 4.23 -3.98 -25.64
CA TYR A 130 4.54 -3.68 -27.04
C TYR A 130 3.51 -2.77 -27.71
N SER A 131 2.29 -2.69 -27.17
CA SER A 131 1.23 -1.81 -27.67
C SER A 131 1.35 -0.38 -27.14
N PHE A 132 1.49 -0.21 -25.81
CA PHE A 132 1.53 1.13 -25.19
C PHE A 132 2.90 1.79 -25.28
N ARG A 133 3.98 0.99 -25.33
CA ARG A 133 5.38 1.46 -25.43
C ARG A 133 5.74 2.61 -24.47
N LYS A 134 5.17 2.57 -23.26
CA LYS A 134 5.31 3.66 -22.29
C LYS A 134 6.77 3.76 -21.81
N PRO A 135 7.38 4.97 -21.77
CA PRO A 135 8.73 5.16 -21.26
C PRO A 135 8.80 4.82 -19.77
N ARG A 136 9.94 4.27 -19.32
CA ARG A 136 10.21 4.04 -17.90
C ARG A 136 10.52 5.33 -17.16
N PRO A 137 10.22 5.39 -15.84
CA PRO A 137 10.55 6.57 -15.04
C PRO A 137 12.04 6.93 -15.08
N ASP A 138 12.94 5.94 -15.17
CA ASP A 138 14.39 6.10 -15.30
C ASP A 138 14.92 6.35 -16.73
N GLY A 139 14.05 6.32 -17.74
CA GLY A 139 14.44 6.50 -19.15
C GLY A 139 15.14 5.29 -19.78
N SER A 140 15.28 4.16 -19.07
CA SER A 140 16.06 3.02 -19.57
C SER A 140 15.44 2.27 -20.75
N SER A 141 14.12 2.33 -20.92
CA SER A 141 13.39 1.67 -22.01
C SER A 141 11.94 2.13 -22.13
N ASN A 142 11.30 1.78 -23.26
CA ASN A 142 9.91 2.12 -23.59
C ASN A 142 8.96 0.94 -23.40
N ASN A 143 9.06 0.24 -22.27
CA ASN A 143 8.22 -0.92 -21.95
C ASN A 143 7.77 -0.93 -20.48
N SER A 144 7.44 0.23 -19.92
CA SER A 144 7.09 0.35 -18.50
C SER A 144 5.72 -0.26 -18.18
N PHE A 145 4.70 0.00 -19.00
CA PHE A 145 3.33 -0.44 -18.72
C PHE A 145 2.95 -1.79 -19.33
N PRO A 146 2.28 -2.69 -18.59
CA PRO A 146 2.19 -2.75 -17.12
C PRO A 146 3.48 -3.35 -16.51
N SER A 147 3.63 -3.29 -15.18
CA SER A 147 4.78 -3.89 -14.49
C SER A 147 4.75 -5.42 -14.58
N GLY A 148 5.70 -5.99 -15.33
CA GLY A 148 5.85 -7.45 -15.44
C GLY A 148 6.31 -8.09 -14.13
N HIS A 149 7.22 -7.44 -13.40
CA HIS A 149 7.70 -7.97 -12.12
C HIS A 149 6.59 -8.04 -11.08
N THR A 150 5.76 -7.00 -11.04
CA THR A 150 4.59 -6.98 -10.15
C THR A 150 3.56 -8.02 -10.58
N ALA A 151 3.31 -8.17 -11.88
CA ALA A 151 2.39 -9.19 -12.40
C ALA A 151 2.83 -10.61 -12.03
N THR A 152 4.11 -10.94 -12.21
CA THR A 152 4.69 -12.23 -11.78
C THR A 152 4.56 -12.45 -10.28
N ALA A 153 4.91 -11.45 -9.47
CA ALA A 153 4.88 -11.58 -8.01
C ALA A 153 3.44 -11.77 -7.48
N PHE A 154 2.48 -11.01 -8.00
CA PHE A 154 1.07 -11.14 -7.62
C PHE A 154 0.42 -12.41 -8.20
N MET A 155 0.86 -12.88 -9.37
CA MET A 155 0.45 -14.18 -9.91
C MET A 155 0.84 -15.29 -8.94
N PHE A 156 2.11 -15.38 -8.54
CA PHE A 156 2.58 -16.39 -7.58
C PHE A 156 1.98 -16.21 -6.18
N ALA A 157 1.80 -14.98 -5.70
CA ALA A 157 1.11 -14.72 -4.44
C ALA A 157 -0.33 -15.27 -4.46
N THR A 158 -1.02 -15.10 -5.60
CA THR A 158 -2.39 -15.62 -5.78
C THR A 158 -2.40 -17.15 -5.86
N MET A 159 -1.39 -17.77 -6.48
CA MET A 159 -1.24 -19.23 -6.50
C MET A 159 -1.02 -19.79 -5.08
N LEU A 160 -0.11 -19.18 -4.32
CA LEU A 160 0.13 -19.54 -2.91
C LEU A 160 -1.13 -19.35 -2.05
N HIS A 161 -1.89 -18.28 -2.28
CA HIS A 161 -3.19 -18.06 -1.66
C HIS A 161 -4.19 -19.19 -2.00
N ASN A 162 -4.32 -19.53 -3.28
CA ASN A 162 -5.25 -20.57 -3.73
C ASN A 162 -4.87 -21.97 -3.23
N GLU A 163 -3.58 -22.31 -3.17
CA GLU A 163 -3.11 -23.63 -2.72
C GLU A 163 -3.10 -23.78 -1.21
N TYR A 164 -2.62 -22.77 -0.46
CA TYR A 164 -2.36 -22.88 0.97
C TYR A 164 -3.14 -21.87 1.81
N GLY A 165 -3.33 -20.66 1.28
CA GLY A 165 -4.08 -19.59 1.94
C GLY A 165 -5.52 -19.97 2.30
N THR A 166 -6.19 -20.66 1.37
CA THR A 166 -7.61 -21.03 1.48
C THR A 166 -7.86 -22.41 2.09
N THR A 167 -6.84 -23.26 2.24
CA THR A 167 -6.97 -24.67 2.67
C THR A 167 -6.22 -25.01 3.95
N ARG A 168 -5.18 -24.24 4.30
CA ARG A 168 -4.31 -24.48 5.45
C ARG A 168 -4.37 -23.33 6.43
N SER A 169 -3.84 -22.18 6.03
CA SER A 169 -3.74 -21.02 6.90
C SER A 169 -3.75 -19.72 6.10
N PRO A 170 -4.46 -18.69 6.55
CA PRO A 170 -4.50 -17.38 5.89
C PRO A 170 -3.13 -16.70 5.87
N LEU A 171 -2.23 -17.07 6.78
CA LEU A 171 -0.86 -16.57 6.85
C LEU A 171 -0.10 -16.77 5.55
N TYR A 172 -0.36 -17.86 4.80
CA TYR A 172 0.25 -18.07 3.50
C TYR A 172 -0.18 -17.00 2.48
N SER A 173 -1.42 -16.52 2.57
CA SER A 173 -1.91 -15.42 1.75
C SER A 173 -1.23 -14.11 2.12
N VAL A 174 -1.15 -13.81 3.43
CA VAL A 174 -0.47 -12.61 3.92
C VAL A 174 0.97 -12.66 3.46
N LEU A 175 1.71 -13.73 3.74
CA LEU A 175 3.10 -13.90 3.30
C LEU A 175 3.26 -13.69 1.79
N GLY A 176 2.44 -14.36 0.97
CA GLY A 176 2.51 -14.24 -0.48
C GLY A 176 2.28 -12.81 -0.97
N TYR A 177 1.19 -12.17 -0.53
CA TYR A 177 0.88 -10.80 -0.93
C TYR A 177 1.84 -9.76 -0.31
N SER A 178 2.43 -10.03 0.86
CA SER A 178 3.52 -9.22 1.44
C SER A 178 4.73 -9.20 0.52
N LEU A 179 5.19 -10.38 0.07
CA LEU A 179 6.33 -10.53 -0.82
C LEU A 179 6.04 -9.89 -2.20
N GLY A 180 4.82 -10.08 -2.71
CA GLY A 180 4.35 -9.41 -3.93
C GLY A 180 4.35 -7.88 -3.79
N THR A 181 3.88 -7.38 -2.65
CA THR A 181 3.85 -5.95 -2.34
C THR A 181 5.26 -5.37 -2.15
N ALA A 182 6.16 -6.09 -1.49
CA ALA A 182 7.56 -5.69 -1.35
C ALA A 182 8.24 -5.56 -2.73
N THR A 183 7.96 -6.49 -3.65
CA THR A 183 8.42 -6.41 -5.04
C THR A 183 7.83 -5.17 -5.73
N ALA A 184 6.52 -4.96 -5.64
CA ALA A 184 5.82 -3.80 -6.21
C ALA A 184 6.41 -2.46 -5.75
N ILE A 185 6.63 -2.30 -4.45
CA ILE A 185 7.25 -1.12 -3.85
C ILE A 185 8.67 -0.96 -4.38
N SER A 186 9.47 -2.02 -4.37
CA SER A 186 10.86 -1.97 -4.84
C SER A 186 10.96 -1.52 -6.30
N ARG A 187 10.07 -1.99 -7.18
CA ARG A 187 9.99 -1.53 -8.58
C ARG A 187 9.73 -0.04 -8.73
N GLN A 188 8.88 0.51 -7.86
CA GLN A 188 8.60 1.94 -7.83
C GLN A 188 9.80 2.72 -7.28
N LEU A 189 10.44 2.24 -6.22
CA LEU A 189 11.66 2.84 -5.65
C LEU A 189 12.83 2.83 -6.64
N ASN A 190 12.98 1.76 -7.42
CA ASN A 190 14.01 1.60 -8.47
C ASN A 190 13.70 2.35 -9.79
N ASN A 191 12.53 2.99 -9.94
CA ASN A 191 12.14 3.73 -11.17
C ASN A 191 12.00 2.93 -12.42
N LYS A 192 11.76 1.64 -12.23
CA LYS A 192 11.52 0.76 -13.34
C LYS A 192 10.07 0.85 -13.80
N HIS A 193 9.15 1.17 -12.89
CA HIS A 193 7.72 1.23 -13.18
C HIS A 193 7.04 2.40 -12.46
N TRP A 194 6.05 2.98 -13.13
CA TRP A 194 5.18 3.99 -12.55
C TRP A 194 4.16 3.36 -11.59
N PHE A 195 3.51 4.19 -10.76
CA PHE A 195 2.52 3.70 -9.80
C PHE A 195 1.34 3.00 -10.49
N SER A 196 0.84 3.57 -11.60
CA SER A 196 -0.21 2.94 -12.41
C SER A 196 0.21 1.59 -13.00
N ASP A 197 1.47 1.46 -13.44
CA ASP A 197 2.03 0.23 -14.01
C ASP A 197 2.05 -0.89 -12.96
N VAL A 198 2.40 -0.56 -11.72
CA VAL A 198 2.50 -1.49 -10.58
C VAL A 198 1.10 -1.98 -10.18
N LEU A 199 0.12 -1.08 -10.02
CA LEU A 199 -1.26 -1.47 -9.70
C LEU A 199 -1.89 -2.32 -10.80
N THR A 200 -1.72 -1.92 -12.06
CA THR A 200 -2.24 -2.68 -13.21
C THR A 200 -1.58 -4.05 -13.31
N GLY A 201 -0.25 -4.13 -13.10
CA GLY A 201 0.49 -5.38 -13.06
C GLY A 201 -0.04 -6.32 -11.98
N ALA A 202 -0.24 -5.83 -10.76
CA ALA A 202 -0.80 -6.61 -9.65
C ALA A 202 -2.17 -7.20 -10.01
N GLY A 203 -3.06 -6.38 -10.58
CA GLY A 203 -4.38 -6.84 -11.01
C GLY A 203 -4.33 -7.88 -12.13
N ILE A 204 -3.48 -7.70 -13.15
CA ILE A 204 -3.29 -8.69 -14.22
C ILE A 204 -2.79 -10.02 -13.66
N GLY A 205 -1.82 -9.99 -12.73
CA GLY A 205 -1.31 -11.20 -12.07
C GLY A 205 -2.43 -11.99 -11.37
N ILE A 206 -3.26 -11.30 -10.58
CA ILE A 206 -4.40 -11.91 -9.88
C ILE A 206 -5.41 -12.51 -10.87
N VAL A 207 -5.86 -11.73 -11.86
CA VAL A 207 -6.86 -12.20 -12.85
C VAL A 207 -6.33 -13.38 -13.65
N SER A 208 -5.08 -13.33 -14.08
CA SER A 208 -4.45 -14.41 -14.85
C SER A 208 -4.40 -15.70 -14.06
N THR A 209 -4.05 -15.63 -12.77
CA THR A 209 -4.08 -16.82 -11.89
C THR A 209 -5.49 -17.38 -11.75
N GLN A 210 -6.49 -16.54 -11.49
CA GLN A 210 -7.86 -17.05 -11.35
C GLN A 210 -8.38 -17.68 -12.65
N LEU A 211 -8.03 -17.11 -13.81
CA LEU A 211 -8.33 -17.70 -15.12
C LEU A 211 -7.62 -19.04 -15.32
N GLY A 212 -6.34 -19.14 -14.97
CA GLY A 212 -5.59 -20.39 -15.10
C GLY A 212 -6.16 -21.52 -14.25
N TYR A 213 -6.55 -21.21 -13.00
CA TYR A 213 -7.24 -22.16 -12.12
C TYR A 213 -8.61 -22.55 -12.65
N TYR A 214 -9.35 -21.63 -13.27
CA TYR A 214 -10.62 -21.91 -13.92
C TYR A 214 -10.46 -22.86 -15.11
N LEU A 215 -9.51 -22.59 -16.01
CA LEU A 215 -9.22 -23.43 -17.18
C LEU A 215 -8.74 -24.83 -16.78
N ALA A 216 -7.84 -24.93 -15.79
CA ALA A 216 -7.45 -26.22 -15.24
C ALA A 216 -8.64 -26.97 -14.62
N GLY A 217 -9.58 -26.24 -14.00
CA GLY A 217 -10.84 -26.81 -13.52
C GLY A 217 -11.67 -27.48 -14.62
N LEU A 218 -11.73 -26.89 -15.81
CA LEU A 218 -12.42 -27.45 -16.97
C LEU A 218 -11.74 -28.72 -17.48
N ILE A 219 -10.41 -28.74 -17.54
CA ILE A 219 -9.63 -29.89 -18.03
C ILE A 219 -9.73 -31.08 -17.07
N PHE A 220 -9.53 -30.83 -15.77
CA PHE A 220 -9.55 -31.89 -14.76
C PHE A 220 -10.98 -32.26 -14.31
N ARG A 221 -12.02 -31.59 -14.82
CA ARG A 221 -13.43 -31.80 -14.43
C ARG A 221 -13.60 -31.86 -12.91
N GLU A 222 -13.02 -30.88 -12.23
CA GLU A 222 -13.00 -30.76 -10.75
C GLU A 222 -12.31 -31.92 -9.98
N LYS A 223 -11.64 -32.86 -10.66
CA LYS A 223 -10.82 -33.91 -10.01
C LYS A 223 -9.47 -33.35 -9.56
N GLY A 224 -8.82 -34.03 -8.61
CA GLY A 224 -7.46 -33.68 -8.16
C GLY A 224 -7.41 -32.58 -7.11
N PHE A 225 -8.48 -32.35 -6.36
CA PHE A 225 -8.42 -31.62 -5.10
C PHE A 225 -8.01 -32.57 -3.97
N ILE A 226 -6.96 -32.21 -3.23
CA ILE A 226 -6.44 -32.99 -2.08
C ILE A 226 -7.05 -32.46 -0.78
N ARG A 227 -7.07 -31.14 -0.60
CA ARG A 227 -7.64 -30.52 0.60
C ARG A 227 -8.91 -29.74 0.28
N PRO A 228 -9.97 -29.90 1.11
CA PRO A 228 -11.10 -29.00 1.03
C PRO A 228 -10.68 -27.59 1.43
N LEU A 229 -11.41 -26.59 0.91
CA LEU A 229 -11.30 -25.22 1.41
C LEU A 229 -11.62 -25.23 2.92
N LEU A 230 -10.88 -24.45 3.72
CA LEU A 230 -11.16 -24.23 5.14
C LEU A 230 -12.67 -23.99 5.30
N LYS A 231 -13.38 -24.60 6.26
CA LYS A 231 -14.81 -24.32 6.53
C LYS A 231 -14.91 -23.16 7.55
N GLY A 232 -15.88 -22.26 7.38
CA GLY A 232 -16.01 -21.05 8.20
C GLY A 232 -17.09 -20.13 7.66
N GLU A 233 -17.89 -19.55 8.54
CA GLU A 233 -18.87 -18.52 8.17
C GLU A 233 -18.13 -17.26 7.74
N PRO A 234 -18.59 -16.49 6.75
CA PRO A 234 -17.92 -15.25 6.37
C PRO A 234 -17.94 -14.23 7.51
N ASP A 235 -18.94 -14.27 8.38
CA ASP A 235 -19.08 -13.36 9.52
C ASP A 235 -18.24 -13.76 10.74
N ILE A 236 -17.93 -12.75 11.55
CA ILE A 236 -17.21 -12.82 12.83
C ILE A 236 -18.17 -12.76 14.03
N GLU A 237 -19.47 -12.96 13.78
CA GLU A 237 -20.52 -12.85 14.80
C GLU A 237 -20.29 -13.85 15.94
N GLY A 238 -20.32 -13.36 17.18
CA GLY A 238 -20.19 -14.16 18.39
C GLY A 238 -18.80 -14.76 18.68
N ARG A 239 -17.74 -14.43 17.90
CA ARG A 239 -16.41 -15.04 18.07
C ARG A 239 -15.32 -14.04 18.44
N THR A 240 -14.36 -14.50 19.24
CA THR A 240 -13.07 -13.83 19.41
C THR A 240 -12.19 -14.12 18.21
N TYR A 241 -11.39 -13.15 17.79
CA TYR A 241 -10.51 -13.31 16.64
C TYR A 241 -9.27 -12.42 16.76
N ALA A 242 -8.17 -12.81 16.12
CA ALA A 242 -7.03 -11.94 15.88
C ALA A 242 -6.97 -11.52 14.42
N SER A 243 -6.29 -10.42 14.13
CA SER A 243 -6.04 -9.94 12.79
C SER A 243 -4.58 -9.54 12.64
N LEU A 244 -4.00 -9.84 11.48
CA LEU A 244 -2.68 -9.40 11.07
C LEU A 244 -2.80 -8.85 9.66
N GLY A 245 -2.48 -7.59 9.45
CA GLY A 245 -2.67 -6.94 8.16
C GLY A 245 -1.55 -6.00 7.76
N ILE A 246 -1.45 -5.78 6.46
CA ILE A 246 -0.54 -4.83 5.85
C ILE A 246 -1.36 -3.73 5.21
N GLN A 247 -1.10 -2.50 5.62
CA GLN A 247 -1.76 -1.29 5.16
C GLN A 247 -0.84 -0.54 4.21
N MET A 248 -1.41 0.00 3.14
CA MET A 248 -0.75 0.96 2.29
C MET A 248 -1.67 2.14 2.06
N GLY A 249 -1.12 3.34 2.08
CA GLY A 249 -1.88 4.56 1.94
C GLY A 249 -1.05 5.70 1.37
N TYR A 250 -1.76 6.78 1.08
CA TYR A 250 -1.18 8.03 0.66
C TYR A 250 -1.62 9.12 1.63
N THR A 251 -0.65 9.85 2.17
CA THR A 251 -0.89 11.03 2.99
C THR A 251 -1.38 12.17 2.10
N VAL A 252 -2.61 12.62 2.35
CA VAL A 252 -3.28 13.72 1.66
C VAL A 252 -3.36 14.90 2.63
N GLY A 253 -2.74 16.03 2.30
CA GLY A 253 -2.86 17.24 3.10
C GLY A 253 -1.72 18.23 2.86
N ARG A 254 -1.99 19.52 3.07
CA ARG A 254 -0.98 20.59 3.08
C ARG A 254 -0.49 20.79 4.51
N ASN A 255 0.52 20.04 4.92
CA ASN A 255 1.11 20.23 6.24
C ASN A 255 2.14 21.32 6.20
N ARG A 256 1.85 22.46 6.84
CA ARG A 256 2.81 23.54 6.99
C ARG A 256 3.63 23.33 8.26
N ILE A 257 4.91 23.07 8.10
CA ILE A 257 5.89 23.12 9.17
C ILE A 257 6.57 24.48 9.03
N HIS A 258 6.31 25.37 9.99
CA HIS A 258 7.00 26.65 10.07
C HIS A 258 8.36 26.37 10.67
N LEU A 259 9.43 26.49 9.89
CA LEU A 259 10.77 26.33 10.42
C LEU A 259 11.30 27.66 10.98
N PRO A 260 12.37 27.62 11.78
CA PRO A 260 13.11 28.81 12.19
C PRO A 260 13.56 29.65 10.99
N GLU A 261 13.81 30.94 11.23
CA GLU A 261 14.34 31.89 10.23
C GLU A 261 13.42 32.05 9.01
N HIS A 262 12.09 32.00 9.23
CA HIS A 262 11.03 32.30 8.26
C HIS A 262 10.95 31.36 7.04
N ILE A 263 11.52 30.16 7.16
CA ILE A 263 11.41 29.11 6.13
C ILE A 263 10.13 28.31 6.37
N ASP A 264 9.23 28.23 5.39
CA ASP A 264 8.02 27.42 5.50
C ASP A 264 8.17 26.15 4.65
N ILE A 265 7.96 24.98 5.25
CA ILE A 265 7.82 23.72 4.51
C ILE A 265 6.35 23.37 4.41
N VAL A 266 5.90 23.08 3.20
CA VAL A 266 4.58 22.52 2.92
C VAL A 266 4.76 21.08 2.44
N GLY A 267 4.32 20.11 3.24
CA GLY A 267 4.18 18.73 2.79
C GLY A 267 3.13 18.66 1.67
N GLN A 268 3.48 18.09 0.51
CA GLN A 268 2.57 17.94 -0.64
C GLN A 268 1.86 16.58 -0.71
N GLY A 269 2.24 15.66 0.17
CA GLY A 269 1.72 14.30 0.22
C GLY A 269 2.84 13.27 0.26
N GLY A 270 2.48 12.04 0.58
CA GLY A 270 3.47 11.01 0.93
C GLY A 270 2.93 9.60 0.85
N ALA A 271 3.81 8.62 0.76
CA ALA A 271 3.41 7.21 0.83
C ALA A 271 3.50 6.71 2.28
N THR A 272 2.55 5.89 2.70
CA THR A 272 2.52 5.24 4.02
C THR A 272 2.39 3.73 3.85
N SER A 273 3.21 2.99 4.57
CA SER A 273 3.10 1.53 4.68
C SER A 273 3.07 1.15 6.14
N SER A 274 2.13 0.29 6.54
CA SER A 274 1.99 -0.13 7.93
C SER A 274 1.79 -1.63 8.08
N LEU A 275 2.31 -2.19 9.17
CA LEU A 275 1.94 -3.51 9.68
C LEU A 275 1.01 -3.30 10.87
N SER A 276 -0.15 -3.94 10.87
CA SER A 276 -1.11 -3.87 11.97
C SER A 276 -1.46 -5.25 12.49
N ALA A 277 -1.48 -5.40 13.81
CA ALA A 277 -1.94 -6.62 14.47
C ALA A 277 -2.95 -6.23 15.55
N ALA A 278 -4.06 -6.95 15.66
CA ALA A 278 -5.07 -6.70 16.69
C ALA A 278 -5.72 -8.01 17.14
N TRP A 279 -5.99 -8.12 18.44
CA TRP A 279 -6.77 -9.20 19.04
C TRP A 279 -8.10 -8.66 19.55
N PHE A 280 -9.19 -9.19 19.01
CA PHE A 280 -10.57 -8.88 19.33
C PHE A 280 -11.10 -9.92 20.33
N PHE A 281 -11.25 -9.50 21.58
CA PHE A 281 -11.79 -10.29 22.68
C PHE A 281 -13.33 -10.28 22.72
N THR A 282 -13.96 -9.43 21.91
CA THR A 282 -15.37 -9.53 21.52
C THR A 282 -15.48 -9.37 20.00
N PRO A 283 -16.63 -9.63 19.36
CA PRO A 283 -16.80 -9.35 17.92
C PRO A 283 -16.60 -7.88 17.53
N HIS A 284 -16.64 -6.97 18.52
CA HIS A 284 -16.58 -5.54 18.31
C HIS A 284 -15.28 -4.93 18.79
N TRP A 285 -14.90 -5.22 20.03
CA TRP A 285 -13.76 -4.62 20.71
C TRP A 285 -12.52 -5.48 20.64
N GLY A 286 -11.40 -4.83 20.37
CA GLY A 286 -10.07 -5.44 20.40
C GLY A 286 -9.00 -4.47 20.86
N ILE A 287 -7.83 -5.03 21.13
CA ILE A 287 -6.59 -4.31 21.39
C ILE A 287 -5.54 -4.69 20.35
N GLY A 288 -4.70 -3.75 19.96
CA GLY A 288 -3.76 -3.98 18.88
C GLY A 288 -2.65 -2.95 18.82
N GLY A 289 -1.77 -3.14 17.85
CA GLY A 289 -0.67 -2.25 17.55
C GLY A 289 -0.49 -2.07 16.05
N LYS A 290 0.11 -0.93 15.69
CA LYS A 290 0.44 -0.56 14.32
C LYS A 290 1.86 -0.01 14.27
N PHE A 291 2.66 -0.58 13.38
CA PHE A 291 3.97 -0.05 13.00
C PHE A 291 3.83 0.60 11.63
N THR A 292 4.21 1.86 11.50
CA THR A 292 4.06 2.65 10.28
C THR A 292 5.39 3.21 9.84
N VAL A 293 5.64 3.14 8.54
CA VAL A 293 6.68 3.88 7.84
C VAL A 293 5.99 4.81 6.85
N ALA A 294 6.18 6.11 7.03
CA ALA A 294 5.64 7.15 6.18
C ALA A 294 6.77 8.00 5.60
N GLN A 295 6.54 8.53 4.40
CA GLN A 295 7.50 9.39 3.73
C GLN A 295 6.78 10.49 2.96
N THR A 296 7.06 11.75 3.30
CA THR A 296 6.34 12.93 2.78
C THR A 296 7.28 13.99 2.18
N SER A 297 6.72 14.73 1.20
CA SER A 297 7.48 15.50 0.20
C SER A 297 7.43 16.94 0.64
N PRO A 298 8.53 17.48 1.16
CA PRO A 298 8.56 18.89 1.48
C PRO A 298 8.60 19.69 0.18
N GLN A 299 7.72 20.68 0.07
CA GLN A 299 7.93 21.83 -0.77
C GLN A 299 8.30 23.01 0.11
N ILE A 300 9.41 23.65 -0.22
CA ILE A 300 9.84 24.84 0.50
C ILE A 300 9.12 26.04 -0.11
N HIS A 301 8.30 26.71 0.70
CA HIS A 301 7.78 28.03 0.39
C HIS A 301 8.77 29.07 0.92
N THR A 302 9.43 29.77 0.00
CA THR A 302 10.54 30.68 0.30
C THR A 302 10.12 32.14 0.31
N LYS A 303 8.84 32.46 0.06
CA LYS A 303 8.35 33.83 -0.04
C LYS A 303 8.71 34.66 1.21
N ARG A 304 8.39 34.15 2.39
CA ARG A 304 8.73 34.80 3.68
C ARG A 304 10.23 34.88 3.95
N PHE A 305 11.01 33.93 3.42
CA PHE A 305 12.46 33.94 3.54
C PHE A 305 13.09 35.04 2.68
N PHE A 306 12.59 35.23 1.45
CA PHE A 306 13.06 36.30 0.58
C PHE A 306 12.53 37.68 0.98
N ASP A 307 11.33 37.75 1.59
CA ASP A 307 10.82 38.99 2.18
C ASP A 307 11.77 39.53 3.28
N THR A 308 12.44 38.65 4.02
CA THR A 308 13.43 39.04 5.06
C THR A 308 14.85 39.18 4.52
N GLN A 309 15.19 38.51 3.41
CA GLN A 309 16.51 38.57 2.77
C GLN A 309 16.40 38.74 1.23
N PRO A 310 16.01 39.93 0.74
CA PRO A 310 15.76 40.17 -0.69
C PRO A 310 17.02 40.06 -1.56
N GLU A 311 18.20 40.32 -0.98
CA GLU A 311 19.50 40.12 -1.64
C GLU A 311 19.73 38.63 -2.01
N ALA A 312 19.22 37.69 -1.20
CA ALA A 312 19.41 36.26 -1.39
C ALA A 312 18.63 35.71 -2.60
N GLU A 313 17.50 36.33 -2.97
CA GLU A 313 16.68 35.92 -4.12
C GLU A 313 17.44 36.03 -5.44
N LYS A 314 18.35 37.01 -5.53
CA LYS A 314 19.18 37.19 -6.73
C LYS A 314 20.27 36.12 -6.84
N MET A 315 20.73 35.56 -5.72
CA MET A 315 21.86 34.63 -5.65
C MET A 315 21.46 33.15 -5.63
N ILE A 316 20.29 32.82 -5.08
CA ILE A 316 19.82 31.45 -4.91
C ILE A 316 19.10 30.98 -6.17
N GLU A 317 19.49 29.81 -6.67
CA GLU A 317 18.82 29.12 -7.78
C GLU A 317 17.67 28.26 -7.27
N SER A 318 17.92 27.45 -6.24
CA SER A 318 16.91 26.55 -5.68
C SER A 318 17.23 26.16 -4.23
N PHE A 319 16.19 25.71 -3.51
CA PHE A 319 16.34 25.07 -2.22
C PHE A 319 16.11 23.57 -2.38
N GLU A 320 17.06 22.77 -1.90
CA GLU A 320 17.00 21.32 -1.96
C GLU A 320 16.64 20.75 -0.58
N ALA A 321 15.54 20.01 -0.54
CA ALA A 321 15.04 19.34 0.64
C ALA A 321 14.93 17.84 0.40
N ARG A 322 15.44 17.03 1.34
CA ARG A 322 15.28 15.57 1.30
C ARG A 322 13.89 15.15 1.78
N ALA A 323 13.56 13.87 1.62
CA ALA A 323 12.33 13.32 2.20
C ALA A 323 12.22 13.55 3.69
N ILE A 324 11.01 13.86 4.15
CA ILE A 324 10.70 13.71 5.57
C ILE A 324 10.19 12.27 5.75
N SER A 325 11.06 11.41 6.26
CA SER A 325 10.69 10.06 6.67
C SER A 325 10.22 10.06 8.12
N TYR A 326 9.18 9.29 8.40
CA TYR A 326 8.56 9.18 9.72
C TYR A 326 8.27 7.71 10.00
N ILE A 327 8.79 7.21 11.12
CA ILE A 327 8.49 5.87 11.61
C ILE A 327 7.66 6.01 12.87
N SER A 328 6.63 5.20 13.06
CA SER A 328 5.88 5.20 14.31
C SER A 328 5.48 3.81 14.78
N SER A 329 5.48 3.65 16.09
CA SER A 329 4.95 2.47 16.79
C SER A 329 3.86 2.92 17.73
N VAL A 330 2.64 2.45 17.51
CA VAL A 330 1.47 2.82 18.32
C VAL A 330 0.70 1.57 18.76
N GLY A 331 0.03 1.67 19.90
CA GLY A 331 -0.85 0.64 20.43
C GLY A 331 -2.14 1.24 20.97
N GLY A 332 -3.22 0.47 20.97
CA GLY A 332 -4.49 0.94 21.52
C GLY A 332 -5.67 0.06 21.18
N ILE A 333 -6.84 0.70 21.13
CA ILE A 333 -8.13 0.03 21.01
C ILE A 333 -8.61 0.00 19.57
N HIS A 334 -9.29 -1.08 19.22
CA HIS A 334 -9.95 -1.30 17.95
C HIS A 334 -11.44 -1.55 18.19
N TYR A 335 -12.26 -1.04 17.28
CA TYR A 335 -13.70 -1.26 17.26
C TYR A 335 -14.15 -1.68 15.86
N ASN A 336 -15.04 -2.66 15.76
CA ASN A 336 -15.73 -3.07 14.53
C ASN A 336 -17.22 -3.30 14.78
N ALA A 337 -18.08 -2.56 14.09
CA ALA A 337 -19.51 -2.82 14.00
C ALA A 337 -19.83 -3.53 12.69
N LYS A 338 -20.62 -4.60 12.76
CA LYS A 338 -21.18 -5.25 11.57
C LYS A 338 -22.25 -4.32 10.98
N ILE A 339 -22.14 -4.02 9.68
CA ILE A 339 -23.16 -3.26 8.95
C ILE A 339 -24.00 -4.19 8.08
N LEU A 340 -23.34 -5.09 7.37
CA LEU A 340 -23.95 -6.10 6.51
C LEU A 340 -23.24 -7.44 6.73
N PRO A 341 -23.84 -8.58 6.34
CA PRO A 341 -23.14 -9.87 6.36
C PRO A 341 -21.80 -9.79 5.61
N GLY A 342 -20.70 -9.98 6.33
CA GLY A 342 -19.32 -9.88 5.87
C GLY A 342 -18.77 -8.46 5.67
N VAL A 343 -19.52 -7.40 5.99
CA VAL A 343 -19.08 -5.99 5.94
C VAL A 343 -19.13 -5.36 7.33
N TYR A 344 -18.01 -4.77 7.71
CA TYR A 344 -17.82 -4.12 8.99
C TYR A 344 -17.39 -2.68 8.76
N ALA A 345 -17.91 -1.75 9.55
CA ALA A 345 -17.28 -0.45 9.73
C ALA A 345 -16.64 -0.41 11.10
N GLY A 346 -15.50 0.23 11.20
CA GLY A 346 -14.77 0.26 12.44
C GLY A 346 -13.75 1.37 12.47
N GLY A 347 -12.96 1.33 13.51
CA GLY A 347 -11.84 2.22 13.66
C GLY A 347 -10.91 1.77 14.76
N SER A 348 -9.86 2.56 14.95
CA SER A 348 -8.92 2.38 16.04
C SER A 348 -8.48 3.73 16.56
N ALA A 349 -8.26 3.80 17.86
CA ALA A 349 -7.63 4.92 18.53
C ALA A 349 -6.41 4.40 19.27
N MET A 350 -5.23 4.85 18.86
CA MET A 350 -3.95 4.32 19.31
C MET A 350 -3.02 5.46 19.67
N ALA A 351 -2.20 5.25 20.69
CA ALA A 351 -1.16 6.19 21.11
C ALA A 351 0.18 5.47 21.16
N GLY A 352 1.26 6.23 21.04
CA GLY A 352 2.60 5.70 21.12
C GLY A 352 3.61 6.75 20.74
N ILE A 353 4.61 6.34 19.98
CA ILE A 353 5.79 7.13 19.68
C ILE A 353 6.07 7.17 18.18
N GLY A 354 6.51 8.34 17.74
CA GLY A 354 6.99 8.62 16.40
C GLY A 354 8.46 8.99 16.44
N TYR A 355 9.16 8.63 15.37
CA TYR A 355 10.57 8.87 15.12
C TYR A 355 10.67 9.58 13.76
N PRO A 356 10.62 10.91 13.73
CA PRO A 356 10.96 11.65 12.53
C PRO A 356 12.45 11.48 12.27
N ARG A 357 12.85 11.25 11.01
CA ARG A 357 14.27 11.31 10.67
C ARG A 357 14.78 12.74 10.65
N ASN A 358 16.08 12.89 10.89
CA ASN A 358 16.78 14.15 10.70
C ASN A 358 16.55 14.69 9.29
N TYR A 359 16.36 15.99 9.23
CA TYR A 359 15.94 16.68 8.03
C TYR A 359 16.94 17.78 7.70
N HIS A 360 17.32 17.87 6.43
CA HIS A 360 18.34 18.79 5.94
C HIS A 360 17.78 19.59 4.76
N ILE A 361 17.94 20.92 4.84
CA ILE A 361 17.72 21.85 3.74
C ILE A 361 19.08 22.37 3.30
N ASN A 362 19.35 22.26 2.02
CA ASN A 362 20.51 22.85 1.38
C ASN A 362 20.05 23.90 0.37
N ILE A 363 20.95 24.81 0.03
CA ILE A 363 20.77 25.83 -1.00
C ILE A 363 21.71 25.53 -2.16
N ARG A 364 21.21 25.73 -3.37
CA ARG A 364 22.01 25.81 -4.58
C ARG A 364 22.07 27.27 -5.01
N TYR A 365 23.28 27.83 -5.10
CA TYR A 365 23.49 29.18 -5.64
C TYR A 365 23.61 29.14 -7.15
N LYS A 366 23.24 30.25 -7.80
CA LYS A 366 23.45 30.42 -9.24
C LYS A 366 24.94 30.35 -9.56
N ASN A 367 25.29 29.59 -10.59
CA ASN A 367 26.66 29.34 -11.07
C ASN A 367 27.54 28.48 -10.13
N GLN A 368 26.95 27.72 -9.22
CA GLN A 368 27.64 26.68 -8.45
C GLN A 368 27.00 25.31 -8.67
N GLU A 369 27.81 24.28 -8.91
CA GLU A 369 27.30 22.91 -9.08
C GLU A 369 26.96 22.23 -7.73
N HIS A 370 27.60 22.68 -6.64
CA HIS A 370 27.45 22.12 -5.31
C HIS A 370 26.43 22.86 -4.45
N THR A 371 25.81 22.14 -3.51
CA THR A 371 24.84 22.71 -2.57
C THR A 371 25.49 22.99 -1.22
N GLU A 372 25.15 24.12 -0.61
CA GLU A 372 25.59 24.48 0.74
C GLU A 372 24.46 24.22 1.77
N PRO A 373 24.79 23.80 3.01
CA PRO A 373 23.78 23.58 4.04
C PRO A 373 23.14 24.91 4.48
N LEU A 374 21.81 24.92 4.63
CA LEU A 374 21.05 26.06 5.15
C LEU A 374 20.49 25.76 6.54
N LEU A 375 19.85 24.61 6.69
CA LEU A 375 19.19 24.23 7.93
C LEU A 375 19.27 22.72 8.15
N HIS A 376 19.83 22.32 9.28
CA HIS A 376 19.82 20.94 9.74
C HIS A 376 18.91 20.84 10.96
N CYS A 377 17.92 19.93 10.91
CA CYS A 377 17.02 19.65 12.01
C CYS A 377 17.25 18.22 12.52
N ASN A 378 17.72 18.12 13.77
CA ASN A 378 17.81 16.86 14.49
C ASN A 378 16.49 16.64 15.22
N SER A 379 15.84 15.52 14.89
CA SER A 379 14.52 15.19 15.41
C SER A 379 14.62 14.23 16.58
N HIS A 380 13.82 14.48 17.62
CA HIS A 380 13.71 13.61 18.79
C HIS A 380 12.54 12.64 18.67
N ILE A 381 12.44 11.69 19.59
CA ILE A 381 11.25 10.85 19.76
C ILE A 381 10.08 11.75 20.14
N ILE A 382 8.95 11.60 19.47
CA ILE A 382 7.76 12.42 19.69
C ILE A 382 6.55 11.56 20.05
N PRO A 383 5.68 12.00 20.97
CA PRO A 383 4.40 11.36 21.18
C PRO A 383 3.57 11.38 19.89
N ASN A 384 2.87 10.28 19.64
CA ASN A 384 2.06 10.09 18.46
C ASN A 384 0.68 9.57 18.81
N LEU A 385 -0.36 10.20 18.26
CA LEU A 385 -1.74 9.76 18.31
C LEU A 385 -2.18 9.36 16.90
N ASP A 386 -2.73 8.15 16.78
CA ASP A 386 -3.20 7.57 15.53
C ASP A 386 -4.68 7.20 15.66
N VAL A 387 -5.52 7.85 14.85
CA VAL A 387 -6.94 7.57 14.74
C VAL A 387 -7.24 7.07 13.34
N THR A 388 -7.79 5.87 13.23
CA THR A 388 -8.14 5.26 11.94
C THR A 388 -9.63 4.97 11.92
N ALA A 389 -10.30 5.29 10.82
CA ALA A 389 -11.64 4.82 10.50
C ALA A 389 -11.54 3.94 9.26
N HIS A 390 -12.23 2.80 9.23
CA HIS A 390 -12.16 1.87 8.11
C HIS A 390 -13.49 1.18 7.81
N PHE A 391 -13.65 0.80 6.55
CA PHE A 391 -14.64 -0.17 6.10
C PHE A 391 -13.91 -1.45 5.73
N MET A 392 -14.27 -2.56 6.37
CA MET A 392 -13.71 -3.88 6.14
C MET A 392 -14.74 -4.78 5.45
N ARG A 393 -14.34 -5.39 4.34
CA ARG A 393 -15.05 -6.53 3.75
C ARG A 393 -14.26 -7.80 4.02
N ILE A 394 -14.92 -8.82 4.54
CA ILE A 394 -14.33 -10.15 4.66
C ILE A 394 -14.40 -10.83 3.29
N THR A 395 -13.22 -11.17 2.77
CA THR A 395 -13.02 -11.86 1.50
C THR A 395 -12.67 -13.32 1.80
N GLY A 396 -13.63 -14.22 1.59
CA GLY A 396 -13.49 -15.62 2.01
C GLY A 396 -13.70 -15.78 3.51
N LYS A 397 -12.92 -16.66 4.14
CA LYS A 397 -13.15 -17.08 5.54
C LYS A 397 -12.28 -16.36 6.55
N ASN A 398 -11.06 -16.05 6.16
CA ASN A 398 -10.02 -15.60 7.07
C ASN A 398 -9.18 -14.46 6.48
N ALA A 399 -9.71 -13.74 5.48
CA ALA A 399 -9.07 -12.56 4.95
C ALA A 399 -10.07 -11.39 4.96
N GLY A 400 -9.57 -10.20 5.23
CA GLY A 400 -10.30 -8.95 5.19
C GLY A 400 -9.59 -7.97 4.28
N LEU A 401 -10.35 -7.29 3.44
CA LEU A 401 -9.91 -6.09 2.73
C LEU A 401 -10.50 -4.89 3.47
N LYS A 402 -9.66 -3.98 3.94
CA LYS A 402 -10.10 -2.72 4.55
C LYS A 402 -9.77 -1.55 3.65
N LEU A 403 -10.67 -0.60 3.54
CA LEU A 403 -10.37 0.76 3.12
C LEU A 403 -10.33 1.63 4.36
N PHE A 404 -9.28 2.41 4.52
CA PHE A 404 -9.10 3.22 5.71
C PHE A 404 -8.85 4.69 5.38
N VAL A 405 -9.27 5.51 6.32
CA VAL A 405 -8.88 6.89 6.48
C VAL A 405 -8.20 6.99 7.84
N ASN A 406 -7.00 7.54 7.85
CA ASN A 406 -6.17 7.65 9.03
C ASN A 406 -5.81 9.11 9.28
N TYR A 407 -5.87 9.52 10.53
CA TYR A 407 -5.40 10.80 11.00
C TYR A 407 -4.36 10.56 12.09
N ASN A 408 -3.19 11.12 11.88
CA ASN A 408 -2.03 10.97 12.72
C ASN A 408 -1.58 12.36 13.22
N LEU A 409 -1.54 12.52 14.55
CA LEU A 409 -1.15 13.75 15.21
C LEU A 409 0.12 13.49 16.02
N SER A 410 1.19 14.19 15.70
CA SER A 410 2.43 14.15 16.49
C SER A 410 2.84 15.56 16.92
N ILE A 411 3.24 15.70 18.18
CA ILE A 411 3.65 16.99 18.77
C ILE A 411 5.09 16.82 19.24
N GLY A 412 5.98 17.68 18.77
CA GLY A 412 7.41 17.43 18.87
C GLY A 412 8.26 18.66 19.09
N LYS A 413 9.55 18.38 19.36
CA LYS A 413 10.62 19.37 19.34
C LYS A 413 11.76 18.83 18.49
N SER A 414 12.40 19.71 17.74
CA SER A 414 13.60 19.42 16.97
C SER A 414 14.65 20.46 17.30
N ASP A 415 15.89 20.01 17.50
CA ASP A 415 17.03 20.91 17.56
C ASP A 415 17.41 21.29 16.13
N TYR A 416 17.75 22.55 15.90
CA TYR A 416 18.14 23.00 14.59
C TYR A 416 19.49 23.71 14.62
N ILE A 417 20.20 23.61 13.50
CA ILE A 417 21.42 24.35 13.18
C ILE A 417 21.13 25.12 11.89
N TYR A 418 21.12 26.44 11.98
CA TYR A 418 20.93 27.34 10.85
C TYR A 418 22.27 27.96 10.43
N TYR A 419 22.56 27.89 9.13
CA TYR A 419 23.77 28.44 8.52
C TYR A 419 23.40 29.75 7.79
N PRO A 420 23.81 30.92 8.31
CA PRO A 420 23.44 32.20 7.74
C PRO A 420 24.04 32.43 6.33
N LEU A 421 23.28 33.09 5.46
CA LEU A 421 23.73 33.45 4.11
C LEU A 421 24.62 34.70 4.15
N GLN A 422 25.94 34.54 4.31
CA GLN A 422 26.87 35.66 4.10
C GLN A 422 28.18 35.25 3.41
N LYS A 423 28.54 36.01 2.38
CA LYS A 423 29.75 35.85 1.59
C LYS A 423 30.96 36.42 2.35
N GLY A 424 31.95 35.58 2.69
CA GLY A 424 33.29 36.04 3.08
C GLY A 424 33.59 36.21 4.58
N LYS A 425 32.73 35.75 5.49
CA LYS A 425 33.08 35.62 6.92
C LYS A 425 32.61 34.25 7.45
N ASN A 426 33.45 33.60 8.24
CA ASN A 426 33.06 32.44 9.05
C ASN A 426 32.06 32.91 10.11
N VAL A 427 30.78 33.00 9.75
CA VAL A 427 29.70 33.26 10.71
C VAL A 427 29.38 31.96 11.42
N GLU A 428 29.41 31.97 12.74
CA GLU A 428 29.09 30.77 13.52
C GLU A 428 27.63 30.32 13.25
N PRO A 429 27.39 29.01 13.10
CA PRO A 429 26.04 28.48 12.94
C PRO A 429 25.17 28.83 14.15
N LYS A 430 23.93 29.28 13.91
CA LYS A 430 22.97 29.50 14.99
C LYS A 430 22.32 28.17 15.37
N THR A 431 22.29 27.85 16.66
CA THR A 431 21.59 26.67 17.18
C THR A 431 20.35 27.07 17.97
N GLY A 432 19.34 26.21 17.98
CA GLY A 432 18.13 26.46 18.75
C GLY A 432 17.19 25.28 18.78
N VAL A 433 16.05 25.45 19.46
CA VAL A 433 15.00 24.43 19.59
C VAL A 433 13.73 24.92 18.93
N HIS A 434 13.17 24.11 18.04
CA HIS A 434 11.93 24.39 17.34
C HIS A 434 10.83 23.42 17.79
N ARG A 435 9.65 23.94 18.17
CA ARG A 435 8.47 23.13 18.48
C ARG A 435 7.57 23.04 17.27
N PHE A 436 7.14 21.83 16.93
CA PHE A 436 6.31 21.60 15.75
C PHE A 436 5.13 20.68 16.07
N THR A 437 4.11 20.75 15.24
CA THR A 437 2.96 19.84 15.26
C THR A 437 2.73 19.30 13.85
N LEU A 438 2.65 17.98 13.73
CA LEU A 438 2.46 17.28 12.46
C LEU A 438 1.04 16.70 12.42
N HIS A 439 0.31 17.05 11.36
CA HIS A 439 -1.07 16.62 11.11
C HIS A 439 -1.15 15.74 9.86
N ASN A 440 -0.88 14.45 9.93
CA ASN A 440 -0.89 13.61 8.74
C ASN A 440 -2.26 12.97 8.54
N PHE A 441 -2.94 13.30 7.45
CA PHE A 441 -4.16 12.61 7.03
C PHE A 441 -3.81 11.66 5.89
N SER A 442 -4.17 10.38 5.99
CA SER A 442 -3.83 9.36 5.00
C SER A 442 -5.08 8.57 4.60
N ILE A 443 -5.15 8.20 3.32
CA ILE A 443 -6.19 7.30 2.81
C ILE A 443 -5.52 6.08 2.20
N GLY A 444 -6.11 4.90 2.35
CA GLY A 444 -5.46 3.69 1.89
C GLY A 444 -6.32 2.43 1.96
N ALA A 445 -5.64 1.31 1.74
CA ALA A 445 -6.22 -0.02 1.83
C ALA A 445 -5.33 -0.95 2.67
N GLU A 446 -5.95 -1.92 3.34
CA GLU A 446 -5.28 -2.96 4.12
C GLU A 446 -5.77 -4.33 3.67
N VAL A 447 -4.85 -5.28 3.56
CA VAL A 447 -5.18 -6.71 3.49
C VAL A 447 -4.84 -7.34 4.83
N SER A 448 -5.83 -7.93 5.50
CA SER A 448 -5.69 -8.56 6.81
C SER A 448 -5.97 -10.06 6.72
N ALA A 449 -5.12 -10.90 7.32
CA ALA A 449 -5.54 -12.22 7.79
C ALA A 449 -6.38 -12.08 9.06
N LEU A 450 -7.40 -12.91 9.18
CA LEU A 450 -8.26 -13.04 10.36
C LEU A 450 -8.09 -14.46 10.92
N PHE A 451 -7.75 -14.56 12.20
CA PHE A 451 -7.57 -15.81 12.94
C PHE A 451 -8.72 -15.94 13.93
N ARG A 452 -9.51 -17.00 13.81
CA ARG A 452 -10.70 -17.19 14.64
C ARG A 452 -10.46 -18.39 15.54
N LYS A 453 -10.93 -18.33 16.79
CA LYS A 453 -11.02 -19.49 17.67
C LYS A 453 -12.28 -20.30 17.38
#